data_AF-A0A2J0LUJ2-F1
#
_entry.id   AF-A0A2J0LUJ2-F1
#
_cell.length_a   1.000
_cell.length_b   1.000
_cell.length_c   1.000
_cell.angle_alpha   90.00
_cell.angle_beta   90.00
_cell.angle_gamma   90.00
#
_symmetry.space_group_name_H-M   'P 1'
#
loop_
_entity.id
_entity.type
_entity.pdbx_description
1 polymer ?
#
loop_
_entity_poly.entity_id
_entity_poly.type
_entity_poly.pdbx_seq_one_letter_code
_entity_poly.pdbx_strand_id
1 'polypeptide(L)' 'MYRMDVSKWSVDRMMFVLGGFLVVVCVMLSVLIHPYFIFGSLFIGIMFIIFALTGYCPGAIIVAKIMKKDNAHN' A
#
# COMPACT_ATOMS: atom_id res chain seq x y z
N MET A 1 -5.11 1.50 -24.37
CA MET A 1 -5.93 1.74 -23.16
C MET A 1 -5.49 0.75 -22.09
N TYR A 2 -4.81 1.19 -21.03
CA TYR A 2 -4.46 0.32 -19.91
C TYR A 2 -5.66 0.24 -18.97
N ARG A 3 -6.44 -0.84 -19.07
CA ARG A 3 -7.61 -1.09 -18.22
C ARG A 3 -7.26 -2.27 -17.31
N MET A 4 -6.97 -2.00 -16.04
CA MET A 4 -6.81 -3.06 -15.05
C MET A 4 -8.15 -3.78 -14.87
N ASP A 5 -8.15 -5.11 -14.94
CA ASP A 5 -9.36 -5.91 -14.71
C ASP A 5 -9.78 -5.80 -13.24
N VAL A 6 -10.94 -5.20 -12.98
CA VAL A 6 -11.48 -4.97 -11.63
C VAL A 6 -12.35 -6.12 -11.14
N SER A 7 -12.53 -7.17 -11.95
CA SER A 7 -13.43 -8.29 -11.63
C SER A 7 -12.86 -9.19 -10.53
N LYS A 8 -11.55 -9.16 -10.29
CA LYS A 8 -10.88 -9.90 -9.22
C LYS A 8 -10.03 -8.96 -8.38
N TRP A 9 -10.07 -9.13 -7.06
CA TRP A 9 -9.15 -8.45 -6.17
C TRP A 9 -7.74 -9.04 -6.35
N SER A 10 -6.92 -8.33 -7.11
CA SER A 10 -5.50 -8.64 -7.25
C SER A 10 -4.69 -7.97 -6.13
N VAL A 11 -3.57 -8.59 -5.77
CA VAL A 11 -2.60 -8.07 -4.80
C VAL A 11 -2.12 -6.67 -5.21
N ASP A 12 -1.88 -6.45 -6.51
CA ASP A 12 -1.52 -5.13 -7.05
C ASP A 12 -2.59 -4.07 -6.78
N ARG A 13 -3.87 -4.42 -6.98
CA ARG A 13 -4.99 -3.49 -6.77
C ARG A 13 -5.13 -3.12 -5.29
N MET A 14 -4.96 -4.09 -4.40
CA MET A 14 -4.90 -3.82 -2.96
C MET A 14 -3.72 -2.93 -2.60
N MET A 15 -2.54 -3.15 -3.16
CA MET A 15 -1.37 -2.31 -2.89
C MET A 15 -1.59 -0.85 -3.26
N PHE A 16 -2.23 -0.56 -4.41
CA PHE A 16 -2.55 0.81 -4.80
C PHE A 16 -3.51 1.50 -3.82
N VAL A 17 -4.57 0.81 -3.41
CA VAL A 17 -5.56 1.36 -2.46
C VAL A 17 -4.94 1.55 -1.07
N LEU A 18 -4.20 0.56 -0.60
CA LEU A 18 -3.61 0.52 0.73
C LEU A 18 -2.48 1.55 0.84
N GLY A 19 -1.65 1.69 -0.19
CA GLY A 19 -0.63 2.73 -0.28
C GLY A 19 -1.22 4.14 -0.23
N GLY A 20 -2.25 4.41 -1.03
CA GLY A 20 -2.94 5.71 -1.02
C GLY A 20 -3.60 6.02 0.33
N PHE A 21 -4.31 5.05 0.91
CA PHE A 21 -4.95 5.20 2.22
C PHE A 21 -3.92 5.49 3.32
N LEU A 22 -2.82 4.75 3.34
CA LEU A 22 -1.80 4.87 4.37
C LEU A 22 -1.08 6.23 4.30
N VAL A 23 -0.85 6.76 3.10
CA VAL A 23 -0.32 8.14 2.91
C VAL A 23 -1.31 9.19 3.42
N VAL A 24 -2.60 9.08 3.08
CA VAL A 24 -3.63 10.03 3.54
C VAL A 24 -3.72 10.03 5.06
N VAL A 25 -3.70 8.85 5.70
CA VAL A 25 -3.72 8.72 7.17
C VAL A 25 -2.47 9.36 7.78
N CYS A 26 -1.27 9.10 7.23
CA CYS A 26 -0.03 9.72 7.71
C CYS A 26 -0.05 11.25 7.61
N VAL A 27 -0.54 11.80 6.48
CA VAL A 27 -0.65 13.26 6.29
C VAL A 27 -1.66 13.86 7.26
N MET A 28 -2.83 13.24 7.41
CA MET A 28 -3.87 13.71 8.33
C MET A 28 -3.34 13.75 9.77
N LEU A 29 -2.62 12.71 10.19
CA LEU A 29 -2.00 12.61 11.51
C LEU A 29 -0.88 13.65 11.70
N SER A 30 -0.13 13.96 10.64
CA SER A 30 0.93 14.98 10.67
C SER A 30 0.39 16.40 10.91
N VAL A 31 -0.84 16.68 10.47
CA VAL A 31 -1.51 17.97 10.72
C VAL A 31 -2.04 18.04 12.16
N LEU A 32 -2.44 16.91 12.74
CA LEU A 32 -3.09 16.83 14.06
C LEU A 32 -2.13 16.73 15.25
N ILE A 33 -0.95 16.13 15.10
CA ILE A 33 -0.07 15.81 16.25
C ILE A 33 1.28 16.54 16.24
N HIS A 34 2.08 16.47 15.16
CA HIS A 34 3.37 17.16 15.08
C HIS A 34 3.96 17.13 13.65
N PRO A 35 4.57 18.22 13.15
CA PRO A 35 5.14 18.31 11.79
C PRO A 35 6.27 17.30 11.48
N TYR A 36 6.78 16.57 12.47
CA TYR A 36 7.79 15.52 12.27
C TYR A 36 7.23 14.25 11.60
N PHE A 37 5.90 14.05 11.59
CA PHE A 37 5.28 12.90 10.91
C PHE A 37 5.40 12.94 9.38
N ILE A 38 5.79 14.09 8.81
CA ILE A 38 6.13 14.22 7.38
C ILE A 38 7.26 13.25 7.01
N PHE A 39 8.24 13.02 7.89
CA PHE A 39 9.30 12.02 7.64
C PHE A 39 8.74 10.61 7.48
N GLY A 40 7.67 10.26 8.21
CA GLY A 40 6.98 8.98 8.06
C GLY A 40 6.33 8.84 6.68
N SER A 41 5.59 9.86 6.23
CA SER A 41 4.99 9.87 4.89
C SER A 41 6.04 9.87 3.78
N LEU A 42 7.15 10.60 3.97
CA LEU A 42 8.25 10.66 3.01
C LEU A 42 8.93 9.29 2.88
N PHE A 43 9.19 8.62 4.01
CA PHE A 43 9.79 7.29 4.03
C PHE A 43 8.90 6.24 3.34
N ILE A 44 7.58 6.26 3.60
CA ILE A 44 6.61 5.41 2.92
C ILE A 44 6.61 5.66 1.41
N GLY A 45 6.63 6.93 0.99
CA GLY A 45 6.66 7.30 -0.43
C GLY A 45 7.92 6.81 -1.13
N ILE A 46 9.09 6.99 -0.50
CA ILE A 46 10.38 6.50 -1.03
C ILE A 46 10.35 4.97 -1.16
N MET A 47 9.85 4.25 -0.15
CA MET A 47 9.70 2.79 -0.23
C MET A 47 8.78 2.35 -1.37
N PHE A 48 7.71 3.12 -1.66
CA PHE A 48 6.82 2.85 -2.80
C PHE A 48 7.49 3.09 -4.15
N ILE A 49 8.33 4.13 -4.26
CA ILE A 49 9.11 4.40 -5.47
C ILE A 49 10.13 3.28 -5.72
N ILE A 50 10.84 2.86 -4.66
CA ILE A 50 11.77 1.73 -4.74
C ILE A 50 11.01 0.45 -5.10
N PHE A 51 9.81 0.23 -4.57
CA PHE A 51 8.98 -0.90 -4.96
C PHE A 51 8.62 -0.88 -6.45
N ALA A 52 8.23 0.27 -7.00
CA ALA A 52 7.93 0.38 -8.43
C ALA A 52 9.15 0.06 -9.31
N LEU A 53 10.37 0.31 -8.81
CA LEU A 53 11.62 0.04 -9.51
C LEU A 53 12.17 -1.38 -9.29
N THR A 54 12.04 -1.93 -8.08
CA THR A 54 12.65 -3.22 -7.68
C THR A 54 11.65 -4.36 -7.62
N GLY A 55 10.34 -4.08 -7.58
CA GLY A 55 9.27 -5.08 -7.47
C GLY A 55 9.13 -5.73 -6.09
N TYR A 56 9.89 -5.27 -5.08
CA TYR A 56 9.82 -5.75 -3.70
C TYR A 56 8.97 -4.83 -2.81
N CYS A 57 7.69 -5.18 -2.59
CA CYS A 57 6.86 -4.51 -1.57
C CYS A 57 6.66 -5.47 -0.41
N PRO A 58 7.15 -5.16 0.80
CA PRO A 58 6.82 -5.95 1.99
C PRO A 58 5.31 -6.02 2.21
N GLY A 59 4.57 -4.96 1.86
CA GLY A 59 3.10 -4.96 1.85
C GLY A 59 2.50 -6.01 0.92
N ALA A 60 3.05 -6.21 -0.28
CA ALA A 60 2.57 -7.22 -1.22
C ALA A 60 2.75 -8.64 -0.67
N ILE A 61 3.86 -8.90 0.02
CA ILE A 61 4.12 -10.19 0.69
C ILE A 61 3.09 -10.42 1.81
N ILE A 62 2.79 -9.39 2.60
CA ILE A 62 1.81 -9.46 3.69
C ILE A 62 0.41 -9.70 3.13
N VAL A 63 -0.02 -8.93 2.13
CA VAL A 63 -1.35 -9.07 1.52
C VAL A 63 -1.49 -10.38 0.76
N ALA A 64 -0.46 -10.85 0.06
CA ALA A 64 -0.45 -12.17 -0.57
C ALA A 64 -0.62 -13.30 0.47
N LYS A 65 -0.04 -13.14 1.66
CA LYS A 65 -0.17 -14.10 2.77
C LYS A 65 -1.56 -14.05 3.41
N ILE A 66 -2.14 -12.86 3.57
CA ILE A 66 -3.50 -12.67 4.09
C ILE A 66 -4.53 -13.23 3.10
N MET A 67 -4.42 -12.92 1.81
CA MET A 67 -5.35 -13.36 0.77
C MET A 67 -5.29 -14.88 0.53
N LYS A 68 -4.11 -15.52 0.67
CA LYS A 68 -4.01 -16.99 0.72
C LYS A 68 -4.74 -17.62 1.90
N LYS A 69 -4.79 -16.91 3.04
CA LYS A 69 -5.49 -17.37 4.24
C LYS A 69 -7.01 -17.18 4.11
N ASP A 70 -7.45 -16.16 3.37
CA ASP A 70 -8.86 -15.91 3.07
C ASP A 70 -9.49 -17.01 2.19
N ASN A 71 -8.73 -17.52 1.20
CA ASN A 71 -9.15 -18.68 0.38
C ASN A 71 -9.14 -20.03 1.15
N ALA A 72 -8.68 -20.07 2.41
CA ALA A 72 -8.74 -21.27 3.25
C ALA A 72 -9.99 -21.32 4.15
N HIS A 73 -10.91 -20.36 4.01
CA HIS A 73 -12.20 -20.31 4.70
C HIS A 73 -13.37 -20.19 3.71
N ASN A 74 -13.28 -20.86 2.56
CA ASN A 74 -14.40 -21.14 1.65
C ASN A 74 -14.37 -22.58 1.14
#